data_AF-A0A3S4Z2H5-F1
#
_entry.id   AF-A0A3S4Z2H5-F1
#
_cell.length_a   1.000
_cell.length_b   1.000
_cell.length_c   1.000
_cell.angle_alpha   90.00
_cell.angle_beta   90.00
_cell.angle_gamma   90.00
#
_symmetry.space_group_name_H-M   'P 1'
#
loop_
_entity.id
_entity.type
_entity.pdbx_description
1 polymer ?
#
loop_
_entity_poly.entity_id
_entity_poly.type
_entity_poly.pdbx_seq_one_letter_code
_entity_poly.pdbx_strand_id
1 'polypeptide(L)'
;MVNLRLARIQMQEKKLDEALKTLDGVKGEGWMAMMQDVRGDVLLAKGDSKGAREAYSKGIESNASQALAAVMRMKLNNLSS
;
A
#
# COMPACT_ATOMS: atom_id res chain seq x y z
N MET A 1 8.79 -10.30 -5.15
CA MET A 1 7.97 -9.88 -6.32
C MET A 1 6.63 -10.60 -6.40
N VAL A 2 6.56 -11.93 -6.22
CA VAL A 2 5.29 -12.72 -6.27
C VAL A 2 4.21 -12.21 -5.31
N ASN A 3 4.58 -11.89 -4.07
CA ASN A 3 3.63 -11.49 -3.03
C ASN A 3 2.93 -10.14 -3.30
N LEU A 4 3.60 -9.16 -3.91
CA LEU A 4 2.96 -7.87 -4.26
C LEU A 4 1.89 -8.03 -5.33
N ARG A 5 2.16 -8.86 -6.34
CA ARG A 5 1.19 -9.12 -7.40
C ARG A 5 0.01 -9.94 -6.88
N LEU A 6 0.28 -10.92 -6.02
CA LEU A 6 -0.77 -11.69 -5.34
C LEU A 6 -1.67 -10.80 -4.48
N ALA A 7 -1.10 -9.90 -3.67
CA ALA A 7 -1.88 -8.97 -2.85
C ALA A 7 -2.80 -8.08 -3.68
N ARG A 8 -2.34 -7.60 -4.85
CA ARG A 8 -3.17 -6.83 -5.79
C ARG A 8 -4.32 -7.65 -6.37
N ILE A 9 -4.09 -8.92 -6.70
CA ILE A 9 -5.16 -9.82 -7.17
C ILE A 9 -6.18 -10.06 -6.04
N GLN A 10 -5.71 -10.38 -4.83
CA GLN A 10 -6.57 -10.57 -3.67
C GLN A 10 -7.41 -9.33 -3.37
N MET A 11 -6.84 -8.13 -3.50
CA MET A 11 -7.59 -6.88 -3.38
C MET A 11 -8.73 -6.78 -4.40
N GLN A 12 -8.49 -7.12 -5.66
CA GLN A 12 -9.51 -7.12 -6.72
C GLN A 12 -10.60 -8.18 -6.46
N GLU A 13 -10.24 -9.30 -5.85
CA GLU A 13 -11.18 -10.35 -5.41
C GLU A 13 -11.93 -9.98 -4.12
N LYS A 14 -11.76 -8.75 -3.58
CA LYS A 14 -12.28 -8.31 -2.27
C LYS A 14 -11.76 -9.11 -1.07
N LYS A 15 -10.70 -9.90 -1.26
CA LYS A 15 -9.95 -10.65 -0.24
C LYS A 15 -8.93 -9.74 0.45
N LEU A 16 -9.44 -8.70 1.09
CA LEU A 16 -8.63 -7.60 1.60
C LEU A 16 -7.76 -8.03 2.80
N ASP A 17 -8.25 -8.94 3.64
CA ASP A 17 -7.48 -9.46 4.77
C ASP A 17 -6.35 -10.41 4.32
N GLU A 18 -6.60 -11.22 3.30
CA GLU A 18 -5.57 -12.06 2.69
C GLU A 18 -4.51 -11.22 1.97
N ALA A 19 -4.92 -10.12 1.33
CA ALA A 19 -4.00 -9.17 0.72
C ALA A 19 -3.04 -8.59 1.76
N LEU A 20 -3.54 -8.14 2.91
CA LEU A 20 -2.71 -7.62 4.00
C LEU A 20 -1.71 -8.67 4.52
N LYS A 21 -2.16 -9.90 4.78
CA LYS A 21 -1.28 -11.00 5.21
C LYS A 21 -0.20 -11.31 4.17
N THR A 22 -0.56 -11.26 2.88
CA THR A 22 0.40 -11.49 1.79
C THR A 22 1.46 -10.39 1.75
N LEU A 23 1.08 -9.15 2.05
CA LEU A 23 2.00 -8.01 2.14
C LEU A 23 2.97 -8.12 3.33
N ASP A 24 2.56 -8.74 4.46
CA ASP A 24 3.48 -9.01 5.59
C ASP A 24 4.63 -9.95 5.20
N GLY A 25 4.42 -10.78 4.18
CA GLY A 25 5.45 -11.65 3.61
C GLY A 25 6.43 -10.94 2.67
N VAL A 26 6.22 -9.66 2.34
CA VAL A 26 7.13 -8.89 1.49
C VAL A 26 8.28 -8.34 2.33
N LYS A 27 9.48 -8.89 2.12
CA LYS A 27 10.70 -8.49 2.81
C LYS A 27 11.69 -7.83 1.85
N GLY A 28 12.56 -6.98 2.40
CA GLY A 28 13.62 -6.28 1.68
C GLY A 28 13.34 -4.78 1.54
N GLU A 29 14.36 -3.97 1.81
CA GLU A 29 14.25 -2.50 1.89
C GLU A 29 13.75 -1.88 0.58
N GLY A 30 14.20 -2.39 -0.58
CA GLY A 30 13.75 -1.92 -1.89
C GLY A 30 12.27 -2.17 -2.20
N TRP A 31 11.59 -3.01 -1.40
CA TRP A 31 10.17 -3.33 -1.57
C TRP A 31 9.27 -2.63 -0.57
N MET A 32 9.83 -2.01 0.47
CA MET A 32 9.06 -1.38 1.55
C MET A 32 8.08 -0.33 1.01
N ALA A 33 8.54 0.58 0.17
CA ALA A 33 7.69 1.64 -0.38
C ALA A 33 6.53 1.08 -1.21
N MET A 34 6.80 0.09 -2.08
CA MET A 34 5.75 -0.56 -2.89
C MET A 34 4.78 -1.37 -2.05
N MET A 35 5.26 -2.04 -0.99
CA MET A 35 4.41 -2.77 -0.06
C MET A 35 3.46 -1.83 0.68
N GLN A 36 3.96 -0.68 1.12
CA GLN A 36 3.16 0.33 1.80
C GLN A 36 2.14 1.01 0.86
N ASP A 37 2.50 1.27 -0.39
CA ASP A 37 1.56 1.76 -1.40
C ASP A 37 0.38 0.80 -1.59
N VAL A 38 0.65 -0.50 -1.81
CA VAL A 38 -0.42 -1.50 -1.98
C VAL A 38 -1.19 -1.71 -0.66
N ARG A 39 -0.53 -1.65 0.50
CA ARG A 39 -1.20 -1.74 1.80
C ARG A 39 -2.19 -0.60 1.98
N GLY A 40 -1.81 0.61 1.59
CA GLY A 40 -2.69 1.76 1.64
C GLY A 40 -3.92 1.59 0.75
N ASP A 41 -3.74 1.08 -0.48
CA ASP A 41 -4.85 0.81 -1.41
C ASP A 41 -5.82 -0.23 -0.83
N VAL A 42 -5.30 -1.31 -0.24
CA VAL A 42 -6.10 -2.37 0.38
C VAL A 42 -6.88 -1.83 1.58
N LEU A 43 -6.26 -1.04 2.45
CA LEU A 43 -6.92 -0.45 3.62
C LEU A 43 -8.00 0.54 3.20
N LEU A 44 -7.74 1.34 2.18
CA LEU A 44 -8.74 2.24 1.62
C LEU A 44 -9.95 1.46 1.06
N ALA A 45 -9.69 0.36 0.34
CA ALA A 45 -10.75 -0.52 -0.16
C ALA A 45 -11.56 -1.19 0.97
N LYS A 46 -10.97 -1.36 2.17
CA LYS A 46 -11.69 -1.81 3.38
C LYS A 46 -12.52 -0.70 4.05
N GLY A 47 -12.37 0.55 3.62
CA GLY A 47 -12.95 1.72 4.28
C GLY A 47 -12.10 2.27 5.43
N ASP A 48 -10.89 1.75 5.65
CA ASP A 48 -9.95 2.24 6.66
C ASP A 48 -9.06 3.34 6.08
N SER A 49 -9.64 4.54 5.94
CA SER A 49 -8.93 5.72 5.45
C SER A 49 -7.79 6.16 6.36
N LYS A 50 -7.88 5.87 7.67
CA LYS A 50 -6.83 6.20 8.63
C LYS A 50 -5.62 5.28 8.43
N GLY A 51 -5.85 3.98 8.39
CA GLY A 51 -4.82 2.99 8.10
C GLY A 51 -4.19 3.21 6.71
N ALA A 52 -5.00 3.56 5.71
CA ALA A 52 -4.49 3.90 4.38
C ALA A 52 -3.53 5.09 4.41
N ARG A 53 -3.89 6.16 5.12
CA ARG A 53 -3.04 7.33 5.31
C ARG A 53 -1.72 6.98 5.99
N GLU A 54 -1.76 6.20 7.07
CA GLU A 54 -0.55 5.77 7.77
C GLU A 54 0.36 4.91 6.86
N ALA A 55 -0.21 4.03 6.04
CA ALA A 55 0.54 3.21 5.10
C ALA A 55 1.24 4.08 4.04
N TYR A 56 0.52 4.99 3.37
CA TYR A 56 1.12 5.87 2.36
C TYR A 56 2.22 6.76 2.94
N SER A 57 2.04 7.32 4.15
CA SER A 57 3.07 8.11 4.82
C SER A 57 4.35 7.29 5.06
N LYS A 58 4.21 6.07 5.60
CA LYS A 58 5.34 5.14 5.77
C LYS A 58 6.00 4.78 4.43
N GLY A 59 5.20 4.65 3.36
CA GLY A 59 5.69 4.42 2.02
C GLY A 59 6.54 5.58 1.47
N ILE A 60 6.17 6.82 1.78
CA ILE A 60 6.91 8.03 1.38
C ILE A 60 8.20 8.19 2.19
N GLU A 61 8.17 7.84 3.48
CA GLU A 61 9.32 7.90 4.38
C GLU A 61 10.33 6.76 4.15
N SER A 62 9.87 5.64 3.58
CA SER A 62 10.77 4.60 3.09
C SER A 62 11.45 5.07 1.81
N ASN A 63 12.58 4.45 1.44
CA ASN A 63 13.46 4.81 0.31
C ASN A 63 12.78 4.66 -1.08
N ALA A 64 11.63 5.29 -1.27
CA ALA A 64 10.78 5.27 -2.44
C ALA A 64 11.41 6.10 -3.54
N SER A 65 11.18 5.68 -4.79
CA SER A 65 11.45 6.55 -5.92
C SER A 65 10.59 7.81 -5.83
N GLN A 66 11.09 8.94 -6.36
CA GLN A 66 10.34 10.19 -6.35
C GLN A 66 8.98 10.06 -7.04
N ALA A 67 8.89 9.25 -8.10
CA ALA A 67 7.64 8.97 -8.79
C ALA A 67 6.62 8.26 -7.88
N LEU A 68 7.05 7.22 -7.15
CA LEU A 68 6.17 6.48 -6.24
C LEU A 68 5.73 7.35 -5.05
N ALA A 69 6.65 8.12 -4.47
CA ALA A 69 6.33 9.08 -3.42
C ALA A 69 5.32 10.14 -3.88
N ALA A 70 5.43 10.64 -5.11
CA ALA A 70 4.47 11.58 -5.68
C ALA A 70 3.05 10.98 -5.80
N VAL A 71 2.95 9.73 -6.26
CA VAL A 71 1.67 9.01 -6.35
C VAL A 71 1.04 8.83 -4.96
N MET A 72 1.81 8.39 -3.97
CA MET A 72 1.30 8.21 -2.60
C MET A 72 0.85 9.53 -1.97
N ARG A 73 1.56 10.64 -2.22
CA ARG A 73 1.12 11.98 -1.78
C ARG A 73 -0.20 12.39 -2.43
N MET A 74 -0.38 12.11 -3.72
CA MET A 74 -1.66 12.37 -4.39
C MET A 74 -2.80 11.56 -3.77
N LYS A 75 -2.58 10.26 -3.51
CA LYS A 75 -3.56 9.40 -2.82
C LYS A 75 -3.92 9.93 -1.43
N LEU A 76 -2.92 10.40 -0.66
CA LEU A 76 -3.12 11.01 0.65
C LEU A 76 -3.99 12.27 0.61
N ASN A 77 -3.79 13.13 -0.39
CA ASN A 77 -4.57 14.35 -0.56
C ASN A 77 -6.05 14.02 -0.89
N ASN A 78 -6.26 13.00 -1.73
CA ASN A 78 -7.61 12.53 -2.07
C ASN A 78 -8.33 11.89 -0.88
N LEU A 79 -7.61 11.34 0.09
CA LEU A 79 -8.17 10.78 1.34
C LEU A 79 -8.59 11.83 2.37
N SER A 80 -8.16 13.09 2.23
CA SER A 80 -8.55 14.21 3.09
C SER A 80 -9.74 15.01 2.55
N SER A 81 -10.17 14.71 1.34
CA SER A 81 -11.27 15.38 0.64
C SER A 81 -12.56 14.59 0.81
#